data_AF-A0A0G0GXC7-F1
#
_entry.id   AF-A0A0G0GXC7-F1
#
_cell.length_a   1.000
_cell.length_b   1.000
_cell.length_c   1.000
_cell.angle_alpha   90.00
_cell.angle_beta   90.00
_cell.angle_gamma   90.00
#
_symmetry.space_group_name_H-M   'P 1'
#
loop_
_entity.id
_entity.type
_entity.pdbx_description
1 polymer ?
#
loop_
_entity_poly.entity_id
_entity_poly.type
_entity_poly.pdbx_seq_one_letter_code
_entity_poly.pdbx_strand_id
1 'polypeptide(L)'
;MFSATITYIRISAMQLIYNLVIETLILIAVVTTLDGVDFEQGVFSMIVAGVFLGLLMYVIDPVLGFFRFPRNFWSYLIVGGVMCVIYFLVLNTLLLGVIRFGVGTIGGDFGPVTLPVLNLETETYTIIFTGLYTLLFSLFVNQLSKYK
;
A
#
# COMPACT_ATOMS: atom_id res chain seq x y z
N MET A 1 1.93 16.72 35.10
CA MET A 1 1.20 16.88 33.82
C MET A 1 2.11 16.71 32.60
N PHE A 2 3.26 17.40 32.48
CA PHE A 2 4.18 17.28 31.32
C PHE A 2 4.72 15.86 31.01
N SER A 3 4.96 15.03 32.03
CA SER A 3 5.49 13.67 31.85
C SER A 3 4.50 12.71 31.15
N ALA A 4 3.19 12.88 31.39
CA ALA A 4 2.16 12.07 30.73
C ALA A 4 1.98 12.46 29.25
N THR A 5 2.05 13.76 28.95
CA THR A 5 1.95 14.28 27.57
C THR A 5 3.13 13.83 26.71
N ILE A 6 4.36 13.87 27.24
CA ILE A 6 5.57 13.40 26.53
C ILE A 6 5.49 11.89 26.28
N THR A 7 5.02 11.11 27.26
CA THR A 7 4.83 9.67 27.13
C THR A 7 3.79 9.34 26.06
N TYR A 8 2.67 10.06 26.03
CA TYR A 8 1.63 9.88 25.03
C TYR A 8 2.11 10.21 23.61
N ILE A 9 2.82 11.33 23.43
CA ILE A 9 3.42 11.71 22.14
C ILE A 9 4.40 10.65 21.66
N ARG A 10 5.22 10.11 22.56
CA ARG A 10 6.20 9.06 22.23
C ARG A 10 5.53 7.76 21.78
N ILE A 11 4.47 7.33 22.47
CA ILE A 11 3.71 6.11 22.10
C ILE A 11 3.04 6.30 20.74
N SER A 12 2.41 7.45 20.51
CA SER A 12 1.78 7.77 19.22
C SER A 12 2.79 7.82 18.08
N ALA A 13 3.97 8.40 18.30
CA ALA A 13 5.05 8.45 17.32
C ALA A 13 5.60 7.06 16.99
N MET A 14 5.81 6.19 17.99
CA MET A 14 6.25 4.81 17.74
C MET A 14 5.22 4.02 16.94
N GLN A 15 3.93 4.19 17.22
CA GLN A 15 2.88 3.52 16.46
C GLN A 15 2.85 3.98 15.00
N LEU A 16 3.05 5.28 14.76
CA LEU A 16 3.12 5.84 13.42
C LEU A 16 4.32 5.27 12.65
N ILE A 17 5.51 5.25 13.26
CA ILE A 17 6.72 4.67 12.65
C ILE A 17 6.50 3.19 12.33
N TYR A 18 5.92 2.44 13.25
CA TYR A 18 5.62 1.02 13.05
C TYR A 18 4.70 0.81 11.84
N ASN A 19 3.63 1.60 11.73
CA ASN A 19 2.71 1.52 10.61
C ASN A 19 3.40 1.88 9.28
N LEU A 20 4.23 2.93 9.26
CA LEU A 20 5.00 3.30 8.05
C LEU A 20 5.93 2.16 7.59
N VAL A 21 6.59 1.50 8.53
CA VAL A 21 7.47 0.36 8.22
C VAL A 21 6.67 -0.82 7.67
N ILE A 22 5.54 -1.15 8.28
CA ILE A 22 4.66 -2.23 7.78
C ILE A 22 4.19 -1.94 6.36
N GLU A 23 3.67 -0.76 6.10
CA GLU A 23 3.13 -0.41 4.78
C GLU A 23 4.24 -0.42 3.72
N THR A 24 5.46 -0.02 4.09
CA THR A 24 6.65 -0.15 3.23
C THR A 24 6.98 -1.62 2.92
N LEU A 25 6.93 -2.51 3.91
CA LEU A 25 7.18 -3.93 3.71
C LEU A 25 6.09 -4.60 2.86
N ILE A 26 4.82 -4.19 3.04
CA ILE A 26 3.69 -4.66 2.23
C ILE A 26 3.88 -4.22 0.78
N LEU A 27 4.25 -2.96 0.55
CA LEU A 27 4.55 -2.47 -0.79
C LEU A 27 5.63 -3.31 -1.46
N ILE A 28 6.76 -3.55 -0.77
CA ILE A 28 7.85 -4.36 -1.29
C ILE A 28 7.38 -5.76 -1.63
N ALA A 29 6.65 -6.42 -0.72
CA ALA A 29 6.12 -7.76 -0.94
C ALA A 29 5.24 -7.82 -2.20
N VAL A 30 4.33 -6.85 -2.38
CA VAL A 30 3.46 -6.79 -3.56
C VAL A 30 4.25 -6.55 -4.84
N VAL A 31 5.18 -5.58 -4.84
CA VAL A 31 5.99 -5.27 -6.03
C VAL A 31 6.86 -6.47 -6.42
N THR A 32 7.47 -7.17 -5.47
CA THR A 32 8.28 -8.38 -5.77
C THR A 32 7.47 -9.54 -6.35
N THR A 33 6.13 -9.51 -6.23
CA THR A 33 5.25 -10.52 -6.82
C THR A 33 4.70 -10.13 -8.19
N LEU A 34 4.95 -8.90 -8.65
CA LEU A 34 4.44 -8.36 -9.90
C LEU A 34 5.60 -8.06 -10.85
N ASP A 35 5.71 -8.83 -11.94
CA ASP A 35 6.81 -8.72 -12.92
C ASP A 35 6.78 -7.40 -13.73
N GLY A 36 5.72 -6.61 -13.59
CA GLY A 36 5.53 -5.34 -14.30
C GLY A 36 5.77 -4.09 -13.45
N VAL A 37 6.38 -4.19 -12.27
CA VAL A 37 6.58 -3.04 -11.37
C VAL A 37 8.04 -2.96 -10.93
N ASP A 38 8.70 -1.87 -11.32
CA ASP A 38 10.12 -1.65 -11.03
C ASP A 38 10.38 -0.31 -10.33
N PHE A 39 11.35 -0.31 -9.43
CA PHE A 39 11.84 0.88 -8.75
C PHE A 39 13.07 1.45 -9.45
N GLU A 40 12.90 2.54 -10.22
CA GLU A 40 13.96 3.09 -11.07
C GLU A 40 15.17 3.64 -10.29
N GLN A 41 14.97 4.14 -9.08
CA GLN A 41 16.03 4.66 -8.20
C GLN A 41 16.42 3.68 -7.08
N GLY A 42 16.05 2.40 -7.22
CA GLY A 42 16.38 1.34 -6.27
C GLY A 42 15.77 1.55 -4.88
N VAL A 43 16.58 1.38 -3.83
CA VAL A 43 16.13 1.39 -2.43
C VAL A 43 15.55 2.74 -2.00
N PHE A 44 16.06 3.85 -2.52
CA PHE A 44 15.56 5.17 -2.17
C PHE A 44 14.10 5.35 -2.61
N SER A 45 13.78 5.03 -3.86
CA SER A 45 12.42 5.05 -4.37
C SER A 45 11.48 4.11 -3.63
N MET A 46 11.97 2.94 -3.20
CA MET A 46 11.19 2.00 -2.37
C MET A 46 10.77 2.63 -1.04
N ILE A 47 11.71 3.27 -0.34
CA ILE A 47 11.44 3.90 0.95
C ILE A 47 10.49 5.09 0.76
N VAL A 48 10.74 5.93 -0.23
CA VAL A 48 9.87 7.09 -0.52
C VAL A 48 8.45 6.64 -0.83
N ALA A 49 8.27 5.67 -1.73
CA ALA A 49 6.96 5.14 -2.08
C ALA A 49 6.28 4.43 -0.89
N GLY A 50 7.03 3.73 -0.05
CA GLY A 50 6.48 3.07 1.15
C GLY A 50 6.02 4.08 2.20
N VAL A 51 6.80 5.14 2.44
CA VAL A 51 6.45 6.20 3.41
C VAL A 51 5.20 6.96 2.96
N PHE A 52 5.11 7.36 1.69
CA PHE A 52 3.92 8.04 1.18
C PHE A 52 2.68 7.13 1.17
N LEU A 53 2.86 5.83 0.90
CA LEU A 53 1.79 4.86 1.04
C LEU A 53 1.29 4.77 2.49
N GLY A 54 2.19 4.68 3.47
CA GLY A 54 1.79 4.63 4.88
C GLY A 54 1.09 5.91 5.35
N LEU A 55 1.52 7.07 4.86
CA LEU A 55 0.81 8.33 5.07
C LEU A 55 -0.59 8.32 4.42
N LEU A 56 -0.72 7.78 3.22
CA LEU A 56 -2.00 7.63 2.53
C LEU A 56 -2.96 6.76 3.35
N MET A 57 -2.49 5.62 3.85
CA MET A 57 -3.30 4.73 4.69
C MET A 57 -3.80 5.41 5.96
N TYR A 58 -3.01 6.30 6.56
CA TYR A 58 -3.43 7.09 7.72
C TYR A 58 -4.56 8.09 7.40
N VAL A 59 -4.64 8.57 6.15
CA VAL A 59 -5.63 9.57 5.71
C VAL A 59 -6.97 8.93 5.33
N ILE A 60 -7.03 7.62 5.07
CA ILE A 60 -8.27 6.93 4.68
C ILE A 60 -9.37 7.09 5.74
N ASP A 61 -9.04 6.92 7.02
CA ASP A 61 -9.98 7.06 8.13
C ASP A 61 -10.62 8.47 8.22
N PRO A 62 -9.83 9.56 8.21
CA PRO A 62 -10.35 10.92 8.09
C PRO A 62 -11.24 11.13 6.87
N VAL A 63 -10.86 10.59 5.70
CA VAL A 63 -11.61 10.72 4.45
C VAL A 63 -12.96 10.02 4.54
N LEU A 64 -13.00 8.79 5.07
CA LEU A 64 -14.25 8.07 5.32
C LEU A 64 -15.15 8.85 6.29
N GLY A 65 -14.57 9.44 7.34
CA GLY A 65 -15.28 10.29 8.29
C GLY A 65 -15.87 11.56 7.64
N PHE A 66 -15.11 12.23 6.78
CA PHE A 66 -15.53 13.43 6.06
C PHE A 66 -16.74 13.16 5.16
N PHE A 67 -16.70 12.06 4.39
CA PHE A 67 -17.79 11.66 3.50
C PHE A 67 -18.91 10.88 4.19
N ARG A 68 -18.82 10.67 5.51
CA ARG A 68 -19.79 9.89 6.32
C ARG A 68 -20.01 8.46 5.79
N PHE A 69 -18.99 7.85 5.22
CA PHE A 69 -19.05 6.43 4.86
C PHE A 69 -19.08 5.56 6.12
N PRO A 70 -19.78 4.41 6.09
CA PRO A 70 -19.74 3.47 7.21
C PRO A 70 -18.33 2.90 7.36
N ARG A 71 -17.83 2.80 8.60
CA ARG A 71 -16.48 2.25 8.89
C ARG A 71 -16.47 0.73 8.89
N ASN A 72 -16.77 0.14 7.73
CA ASN A 72 -16.77 -1.30 7.50
C ASN A 72 -15.75 -1.69 6.42
N PHE A 73 -15.40 -2.98 6.37
CA PHE A 73 -14.42 -3.52 5.44
C PHE A 73 -14.62 -3.06 3.98
N TRP A 74 -15.87 -3.06 3.51
CA TRP A 74 -16.23 -2.66 2.14
C TRP A 74 -15.93 -1.19 1.84
N SER A 75 -16.18 -0.29 2.80
CA SER A 75 -15.91 1.13 2.59
C SER A 75 -14.41 1.43 2.56
N TYR A 76 -13.63 0.74 3.41
CA TYR A 76 -12.17 0.79 3.33
C TYR A 76 -11.67 0.24 1.99
N LEU A 77 -12.24 -0.86 1.52
CA LEU A 77 -11.85 -1.48 0.26
C LEU A 77 -12.14 -0.56 -0.94
N ILE A 78 -13.31 0.07 -0.99
CA ILE A 78 -13.70 0.95 -2.09
C ILE A 78 -12.92 2.26 -2.04
N VAL A 79 -12.98 2.99 -0.91
CA VAL A 79 -12.35 4.32 -0.80
C VAL A 79 -10.84 4.19 -0.75
N GLY A 80 -10.32 3.27 0.06
CA GLY A 80 -8.90 2.97 0.10
C GLY A 80 -8.39 2.43 -1.24
N GLY A 81 -9.19 1.63 -1.95
CA GLY A 81 -8.83 1.10 -3.27
C GLY A 81 -8.66 2.22 -4.27
N VAL A 82 -9.66 3.11 -4.37
CA VAL A 82 -9.59 4.28 -5.24
C VAL A 82 -8.40 5.17 -4.86
N MET A 83 -8.15 5.42 -3.57
CA MET A 83 -7.03 6.24 -3.12
C MET A 83 -5.67 5.60 -3.47
N CYS A 84 -5.51 4.29 -3.29
CA CYS A 84 -4.30 3.56 -3.67
C CYS A 84 -4.07 3.58 -5.18
N VAL A 85 -5.12 3.38 -5.99
CA VAL A 85 -4.99 3.44 -7.46
C VAL A 85 -4.59 4.84 -7.91
N ILE A 86 -5.21 5.89 -7.37
CA ILE A 86 -4.83 7.28 -7.65
C ILE A 86 -3.38 7.53 -7.23
N TYR A 87 -2.98 7.04 -6.05
CA TYR A 87 -1.62 7.17 -5.57
C TYR A 87 -0.58 6.56 -6.52
N PHE A 88 -0.78 5.31 -6.95
CA PHE A 88 0.13 4.67 -7.89
C PHE A 88 0.11 5.31 -9.28
N LEU A 89 -1.05 5.84 -9.72
CA LEU A 89 -1.14 6.62 -10.93
C LEU A 89 -0.36 7.94 -10.84
N VAL A 90 -0.41 8.62 -9.68
CA VAL A 90 0.41 9.81 -9.38
C VAL A 90 1.90 9.45 -9.36
N LEU A 91 2.28 8.32 -8.76
CA LEU A 91 3.67 7.86 -8.78
C LEU A 91 4.16 7.63 -10.22
N ASN A 92 3.35 6.99 -11.06
CA ASN A 92 3.70 6.70 -12.46
C ASN A 92 3.82 7.97 -13.32
N THR A 93 3.02 9.01 -13.05
CA THR A 93 2.89 10.18 -13.94
C THR A 93 3.62 11.43 -13.45
N LEU A 94 3.59 11.71 -12.15
CA LEU A 94 4.11 12.95 -11.54
C LEU A 94 5.48 12.74 -10.88
N LEU A 95 5.79 11.54 -10.42
CA LEU A 95 7.06 11.17 -9.79
C LEU A 95 7.86 10.23 -10.70
N LEU A 96 8.08 10.68 -11.93
CA LEU A 96 8.97 10.02 -12.89
C LEU A 96 10.32 9.72 -12.20
N GLY A 97 10.72 8.45 -12.14
CA GLY A 97 11.91 8.01 -11.41
C GLY A 97 11.65 7.25 -10.11
N VAL A 98 10.40 7.19 -9.59
CA VAL A 98 10.12 6.47 -8.33
C VAL A 98 9.65 5.03 -8.60
N ILE A 99 8.56 4.86 -9.33
CA ILE A 99 8.09 3.54 -9.77
C ILE A 99 7.75 3.64 -11.26
N ARG A 100 8.19 2.64 -12.01
CA ARG A 100 7.76 2.40 -13.38
C ARG A 100 6.79 1.24 -13.39
N PHE A 101 5.63 1.47 -14.00
CA PHE A 101 4.67 0.42 -14.28
C PHE A 101 4.76 0.00 -15.75
N GLY A 102 4.87 -1.30 -15.97
CA GLY A 102 4.88 -1.94 -17.28
C GLY A 102 3.73 -2.93 -17.43
N VAL A 103 3.67 -3.54 -18.62
CA VAL A 103 2.92 -4.79 -18.85
C VAL A 103 3.55 -5.85 -17.95
N GLY A 104 2.74 -6.60 -17.21
CA GLY A 104 3.24 -7.58 -16.26
C GLY A 104 2.37 -8.82 -16.20
N THR A 105 2.74 -9.74 -15.34
CA THR A 105 1.95 -10.94 -15.06
C THR A 105 1.72 -11.07 -13.56
N ILE A 106 0.56 -11.63 -13.20
CA ILE A 106 0.22 -12.01 -11.83
C ILE A 106 0.14 -13.54 -11.81
N GLY A 107 0.88 -14.15 -10.89
CA GLY A 107 0.97 -15.60 -10.81
C GLY A 107 2.07 -16.17 -11.70
N GLY A 108 2.37 -17.45 -11.50
CA GLY A 108 3.51 -18.12 -12.08
C GLY A 108 3.97 -19.27 -11.19
N ASP A 109 5.23 -19.67 -11.33
CA ASP A 109 5.84 -20.73 -10.53
C ASP A 109 6.13 -20.26 -9.11
N PHE A 110 5.22 -20.56 -8.17
CA PHE A 110 5.49 -20.50 -6.73
C PHE A 110 6.08 -21.83 -6.25
N GLY A 111 7.22 -22.24 -6.83
CA GLY A 111 7.84 -23.53 -6.52
C GLY A 111 6.96 -24.72 -6.95
N PRO A 112 6.42 -25.56 -6.04
CA PRO A 112 5.64 -26.74 -6.42
C PRO A 112 4.20 -26.44 -6.89
N VAL A 113 3.74 -25.19 -6.84
CA VAL A 113 2.38 -24.79 -7.23
C VAL A 113 2.44 -23.78 -8.37
N THR A 114 1.94 -24.16 -9.54
CA THR A 114 1.68 -23.27 -10.67
C THR A 114 0.34 -22.57 -10.46
N LEU A 115 0.38 -21.26 -10.23
CA LEU A 115 -0.85 -20.46 -10.23
C LEU A 115 -1.20 -20.04 -11.67
N PRO A 116 -2.51 -19.90 -11.99
CA PRO A 116 -2.92 -19.38 -13.29
C PRO A 116 -2.30 -18.00 -13.50
N VAL A 117 -1.54 -17.87 -14.59
CA VAL A 117 -0.87 -16.62 -14.97
C VAL A 117 -1.92 -15.69 -15.59
N LEU A 118 -2.18 -14.58 -14.92
CA LEU A 118 -2.99 -13.50 -15.44
C LEU A 118 -2.07 -12.49 -16.10
N ASN A 119 -2.20 -12.35 -17.42
CA ASN A 119 -1.46 -11.34 -18.18
C ASN A 119 -2.14 -9.97 -18.01
N LEU A 120 -1.38 -9.00 -17.53
CA LEU A 120 -1.82 -7.61 -17.41
C LEU A 120 -1.39 -6.88 -18.67
N GLU A 121 -2.24 -6.90 -19.69
CA GLU A 121 -1.94 -6.38 -21.03
C GLU A 121 -1.71 -4.86 -21.09
N THR A 122 -2.03 -4.13 -20.02
CA THR A 122 -1.84 -2.68 -19.94
C THR A 122 -1.22 -2.26 -18.61
N GLU A 123 -0.40 -1.21 -18.63
CA GLU A 123 0.20 -0.59 -17.44
C GLU A 123 -0.88 -0.15 -16.45
N THR A 124 -2.03 0.29 -16.97
CA THR A 124 -3.19 0.69 -16.15
C THR A 124 -3.71 -0.48 -15.31
N TYR A 125 -3.75 -1.70 -15.87
CA TYR A 125 -4.15 -2.87 -15.11
C TYR A 125 -3.12 -3.21 -14.04
N THR A 126 -1.82 -3.12 -14.33
CA THR A 126 -0.75 -3.31 -13.33
C THR A 126 -0.89 -2.32 -12.17
N ILE A 127 -1.17 -1.05 -12.45
CA ILE A 127 -1.41 -0.01 -11.44
C ILE A 127 -2.62 -0.35 -10.58
N ILE A 128 -3.75 -0.70 -11.21
CA ILE A 128 -4.99 -1.04 -10.49
C ILE A 128 -4.77 -2.26 -9.59
N PHE A 129 -4.15 -3.31 -10.11
CA PHE A 129 -3.88 -4.53 -9.35
C PHE A 129 -2.91 -4.29 -8.20
N THR A 130 -1.83 -3.54 -8.43
CA THR A 130 -0.87 -3.17 -7.37
C THR A 130 -1.60 -2.42 -6.25
N GLY A 131 -2.41 -1.41 -6.60
CA GLY A 131 -3.21 -0.64 -5.65
C GLY A 131 -4.15 -1.49 -4.80
N LEU A 132 -4.90 -2.39 -5.44
CA LEU A 132 -5.84 -3.27 -4.76
C LEU A 132 -5.13 -4.33 -3.91
N TYR A 133 -4.05 -4.94 -4.40
CA TYR A 133 -3.28 -5.93 -3.65
C TYR A 133 -2.65 -5.31 -2.41
N THR A 134 -1.98 -4.17 -2.55
CA THR A 134 -1.37 -3.47 -1.42
C THR A 134 -2.40 -3.11 -0.35
N LEU A 135 -3.57 -2.61 -0.75
CA LEU A 135 -4.67 -2.34 0.19
C LEU A 135 -5.17 -3.61 0.87
N LEU A 136 -5.40 -4.69 0.11
CA LEU A 136 -5.89 -5.95 0.68
C LEU A 136 -4.92 -6.49 1.72
N PHE A 137 -3.63 -6.53 1.41
CA PHE A 137 -2.60 -6.94 2.37
C PHE A 137 -2.58 -6.02 3.61
N SER A 138 -2.64 -4.70 3.43
CA SER A 138 -2.74 -3.76 4.56
C SER A 138 -3.97 -4.03 5.43
N LEU A 139 -5.14 -4.25 4.83
CA LEU A 139 -6.36 -4.59 5.56
C LEU A 139 -6.24 -5.93 6.29
N PHE A 140 -5.66 -6.96 5.68
CA PHE A 140 -5.44 -8.25 6.34
C PHE A 140 -4.47 -8.13 7.51
N VAL A 141 -3.34 -7.44 7.35
CA VAL A 141 -2.38 -7.21 8.43
C VAL A 141 -3.03 -6.42 9.58
N ASN A 142 -3.84 -5.41 9.25
CA ASN A 142 -4.58 -4.61 10.24
C ASN A 142 -5.70 -5.39 10.95
N GLN A 143 -6.30 -6.39 10.32
CA GLN A 143 -7.24 -7.29 11.00
C GLN A 143 -6.48 -8.27 11.90
N LEU A 144 -5.41 -8.90 11.41
CA LEU A 144 -4.59 -9.83 12.18
C LEU A 144 -3.96 -9.18 13.42
N SER A 145 -3.55 -7.92 13.33
CA SER A 145 -2.98 -7.19 14.47
C SER A 145 -4.00 -6.90 15.57
N LYS A 146 -5.30 -6.81 15.26
CA LYS A 146 -6.39 -6.62 16.24
C LYS A 146 -6.72 -7.87 17.05
N TYR A 147 -6.30 -9.05 16.60
CA TYR A 147 -6.49 -10.32 17.30
C TYR A 147 -5.33 -10.67 18.26
N LYS A 148 -4.39 -9.74 18.49
CA LYS A 148 -3.38 -9.79 19.55
C LYS A 148 -3.81 -8.96 20.75
#